data_AF-A0A0A0HY45-F1
#
_entry.id   AF-A0A0A0HY45-F1
#
_cell.length_a   1.000
_cell.length_b   1.000
_cell.length_c   1.000
_cell.angle_alpha   90.00
_cell.angle_beta   90.00
_cell.angle_gamma   90.00
#
_symmetry.space_group_name_H-M   'P 1'
#
loop_
_entity.id
_entity.type
_entity.pdbx_description
1 polymer ?
#
loop_
_entity_poly.entity_id
_entity_poly.type
_entity_poly.pdbx_seq_one_letter_code
_entity_poly.pdbx_strand_id
1 'polypeptide(L)'
;MSQKTDKFINDIKNGAITTQEKYGVLTSVTMAQAILESGWGSSNLAKNYNNLFGIKADTRWCGRKIGVNTKEYINNICVTETCDFRVYNSWSESIEDHAKFLVKNKRYKDNGLFDSKDYIGQIEALVKAGYSTSPDYSKELIRIIKQYNLDKFDNYKSIKSNDDYTNTNLNSIQKEIDGIVTARALNVRDGASINSKKIGKLLKGEKVHIFKNYGEWLSIYFGENGGYVSSKYVKIIKQ
;
A
#
# COMPACT_ATOMS: atom_id res chain seq x y z
N MET A 1 -15.33 4.09 -15.67
CA MET A 1 -14.14 3.43 -15.07
C MET A 1 -14.54 2.00 -14.71
N SER A 2 -13.64 1.01 -14.81
CA SER A 2 -13.98 -0.39 -14.48
C SER A 2 -14.03 -0.60 -12.97
N GLN A 3 -14.94 -1.43 -12.45
CA GLN A 3 -15.04 -1.72 -11.01
C GLN A 3 -13.71 -2.17 -10.36
N LYS A 4 -12.84 -2.85 -11.13
CA LYS A 4 -11.50 -3.26 -10.65
C LYS A 4 -10.55 -2.07 -10.48
N THR A 5 -10.60 -1.11 -11.39
CA THR A 5 -9.81 0.13 -11.36
C THR A 5 -10.17 0.98 -10.16
N ASP A 6 -11.47 1.18 -9.91
CA ASP A 6 -11.97 1.97 -8.78
C ASP A 6 -11.58 1.34 -7.45
N LYS A 7 -11.60 0.00 -7.38
CA LYS A 7 -11.19 -0.74 -6.19
C LYS A 7 -9.71 -0.49 -5.85
N PHE A 8 -8.81 -0.65 -6.82
CA PHE A 8 -7.36 -0.47 -6.56
C PHE A 8 -7.04 0.95 -6.10
N ILE A 9 -7.60 1.95 -6.80
CA ILE A 9 -7.49 3.38 -6.45
C ILE A 9 -7.94 3.61 -4.99
N ASN A 10 -9.10 3.06 -4.60
CA ASN A 10 -9.61 3.22 -3.24
C ASN A 10 -8.73 2.52 -2.19
N ASP A 11 -8.19 1.34 -2.50
CA ASP A 11 -7.35 0.57 -1.57
C ASP A 11 -6.02 1.28 -1.24
N ILE A 12 -5.47 2.09 -2.16
CA ILE A 12 -4.18 2.78 -1.96
C ILE A 12 -4.32 4.26 -1.55
N LYS A 13 -5.50 4.86 -1.77
CA LYS A 13 -5.75 6.31 -1.61
C LYS A 13 -5.34 6.84 -0.23
N ASN A 14 -5.81 6.20 0.85
CA ASN A 14 -5.57 6.71 2.20
C ASN A 14 -4.08 6.63 2.59
N GLY A 15 -3.39 5.58 2.15
CA GLY A 15 -1.93 5.45 2.32
C GLY A 15 -1.20 6.58 1.61
N ALA A 16 -1.56 6.86 0.35
CA ALA A 16 -0.96 7.93 -0.45
C ALA A 16 -1.20 9.32 0.14
N ILE A 17 -2.41 9.62 0.62
CA ILE A 17 -2.73 10.89 1.30
C ILE A 17 -1.87 11.06 2.56
N THR A 18 -1.78 10.01 3.38
CA THR A 18 -0.99 10.04 4.61
C THR A 18 0.50 10.26 4.32
N THR A 19 1.03 9.64 3.26
CA THR A 19 2.42 9.86 2.85
C THR A 19 2.66 11.26 2.30
N GLN A 20 1.69 11.85 1.61
CA GLN A 20 1.81 13.23 1.16
C GLN A 20 1.97 14.18 2.33
N GLU A 21 1.12 14.05 3.35
CA GLU A 21 1.22 14.91 4.54
C GLU A 21 2.53 14.73 5.31
N LYS A 22 3.02 13.50 5.39
CA LYS A 22 4.19 13.16 6.20
C LYS A 22 5.52 13.43 5.48
N TYR A 23 5.54 13.27 4.15
CA TYR A 23 6.78 13.23 3.37
C TYR A 23 6.79 14.16 2.15
N GLY A 24 5.67 14.81 1.82
CA GLY A 24 5.60 15.76 0.72
C GLY A 24 5.57 15.14 -0.68
N VAL A 25 5.37 13.83 -0.81
CA VAL A 25 5.15 13.18 -2.12
C VAL A 25 3.67 13.24 -2.44
N LEU A 26 3.30 13.92 -3.53
CA LEU A 26 1.91 14.12 -3.93
C LEU A 26 1.18 12.78 -4.08
N THR A 27 -0.08 12.78 -3.65
CA THR A 27 -0.94 11.60 -3.64
C THR A 27 -1.09 11.08 -5.06
N SER A 28 -1.33 11.96 -6.03
CA SER A 28 -1.47 11.64 -7.46
C SER A 28 -0.21 10.97 -8.01
N VAL A 29 0.98 11.47 -7.67
CA VAL A 29 2.28 10.91 -8.08
C VAL A 29 2.46 9.52 -7.49
N THR A 30 2.25 9.37 -6.17
CA THR A 30 2.35 8.09 -5.46
C THR A 30 1.40 7.04 -6.07
N MET A 31 0.15 7.42 -6.31
CA MET A 31 -0.86 6.53 -6.89
C MET A 31 -0.55 6.16 -8.33
N ALA A 32 -0.08 7.10 -9.15
CA ALA A 32 0.30 6.84 -10.53
C ALA A 32 1.50 5.88 -10.62
N GLN A 33 2.51 6.07 -9.75
CA GLN A 33 3.62 5.14 -9.64
C GLN A 33 3.12 3.76 -9.19
N ALA A 34 2.29 3.68 -8.14
CA ALA A 34 1.74 2.40 -7.70
C ALA A 34 0.97 1.69 -8.82
N ILE A 35 0.17 2.41 -9.61
CA ILE A 35 -0.56 1.86 -10.77
C ILE A 35 0.41 1.29 -11.81
N LEU A 36 1.41 2.08 -12.22
CA LEU A 36 2.36 1.72 -13.26
C LEU A 36 3.24 0.54 -12.84
N GLU A 37 3.89 0.65 -11.68
CA GLU A 37 4.89 -0.31 -11.19
C GLU A 37 4.28 -1.67 -10.83
N SER A 38 3.04 -1.69 -10.33
CA SER A 38 2.37 -2.92 -9.92
C SER A 38 1.44 -3.52 -10.98
N GLY A 39 1.22 -2.81 -12.09
CA GLY A 39 0.19 -3.15 -13.07
C GLY A 39 -1.18 -3.27 -12.40
N TRP A 40 -1.63 -2.23 -11.70
CA TRP A 40 -2.89 -2.22 -10.94
C TRP A 40 -2.95 -3.28 -9.81
N GLY A 41 -1.83 -3.52 -9.14
CA GLY A 41 -1.70 -4.49 -8.06
C GLY A 41 -1.68 -5.95 -8.50
N SER A 42 -1.62 -6.20 -9.81
CA SER A 42 -1.69 -7.55 -10.37
C SER A 42 -0.33 -8.26 -10.46
N SER A 43 0.78 -7.51 -10.35
CA SER A 43 2.13 -8.09 -10.36
C SER A 43 2.30 -9.11 -9.24
N ASN A 44 3.15 -10.12 -9.45
CA ASN A 44 3.42 -11.15 -8.45
C ASN A 44 3.89 -10.56 -7.11
N LEU A 45 4.74 -9.52 -7.19
CA LEU A 45 5.26 -8.79 -6.01
C LEU A 45 4.15 -8.05 -5.27
N ALA A 46 3.29 -7.33 -5.99
CA ALA A 46 2.19 -6.59 -5.37
C ALA A 46 1.13 -7.51 -4.77
N LYS A 47 0.74 -8.56 -5.50
CA LYS A 47 -0.36 -9.46 -5.13
C LYS A 47 -0.01 -10.37 -3.95
N ASN A 48 1.19 -10.93 -3.94
CA ASN A 48 1.58 -11.98 -2.98
C ASN A 48 2.43 -11.44 -1.82
N TYR A 49 3.10 -10.30 -2.01
CA TYR A 49 4.07 -9.77 -1.04
C TYR A 49 3.83 -8.30 -0.68
N ASN A 50 2.71 -7.74 -1.15
CA ASN A 50 2.29 -6.36 -0.95
C ASN A 50 3.31 -5.31 -1.43
N ASN A 51 4.26 -5.67 -2.29
CA ASN A 51 5.30 -4.77 -2.78
C ASN A 51 4.85 -4.11 -4.08
N LEU A 52 4.28 -2.91 -3.97
CA LEU A 52 3.70 -2.18 -5.11
C LEU A 52 4.76 -1.59 -6.06
N PHE A 53 5.94 -1.27 -5.53
CA PHE A 53 6.97 -0.50 -6.25
C PHE A 53 8.22 -1.32 -6.61
N GLY A 54 8.17 -2.64 -6.39
CA GLY A 54 9.31 -3.52 -6.68
C GLY A 54 10.56 -3.19 -5.87
N ILE A 55 10.43 -2.69 -4.65
CA ILE A 55 11.60 -2.24 -3.86
C ILE A 55 12.44 -3.45 -3.45
N LYS A 56 13.71 -3.45 -3.88
CA LYS A 56 14.71 -4.46 -3.50
C LYS A 56 15.06 -4.35 -2.00
N ALA A 57 15.32 -5.47 -1.36
CA ALA A 57 15.81 -5.55 0.02
C ALA A 57 17.34 -5.47 0.01
N ASP A 58 17.87 -4.27 0.24
CA ASP A 58 19.32 -4.06 0.40
C ASP A 58 19.81 -4.50 1.79
N THR A 59 21.13 -4.40 2.04
CA THR A 59 21.76 -4.83 3.29
C THR A 59 21.26 -4.10 4.54
N ARG A 60 20.59 -2.95 4.40
CA ARG A 60 20.01 -2.17 5.51
C ARG A 60 18.56 -2.56 5.79
N TRP A 61 17.95 -3.40 4.97
CA TRP A 61 16.59 -3.88 5.18
C TRP A 61 16.56 -5.00 6.23
N CYS A 62 15.96 -4.71 7.39
CA CYS A 62 15.80 -5.68 8.48
C CYS A 62 14.42 -6.38 8.49
N GLY A 63 13.52 -6.03 7.56
CA GLY A 63 12.19 -6.61 7.47
C GLY A 63 12.13 -7.93 6.69
N ARG A 64 10.91 -8.44 6.48
CA ARG A 64 10.69 -9.64 5.67
C ARG A 64 11.15 -9.41 4.23
N LYS A 65 11.74 -10.42 3.60
CA LYS A 65 12.18 -10.39 2.21
C LYS A 65 11.88 -11.70 1.49
N ILE A 66 11.81 -11.63 0.16
CA ILE A 66 11.62 -12.78 -0.71
C ILE A 66 12.62 -12.73 -1.86
N GLY A 67 13.34 -13.83 -2.08
CA GLY A 67 14.21 -13.99 -3.23
C GLY A 67 13.38 -14.31 -4.47
N VAL A 68 13.53 -13.51 -5.53
CA VAL A 68 12.87 -13.72 -6.81
C VAL A 68 13.95 -13.77 -7.89
N ASN A 69 13.94 -14.82 -8.70
CA ASN A 69 14.80 -14.91 -9.86
C ASN A 69 14.34 -13.89 -10.90
N THR A 70 15.16 -12.88 -11.14
CA THR A 70 14.93 -11.85 -12.15
C THR A 70 15.85 -12.09 -13.32
N LYS A 71 15.32 -11.86 -14.53
CA LYS A 71 16.12 -11.78 -15.74
C LYS A 71 16.68 -10.36 -15.79
N GLU A 72 17.93 -10.17 -15.41
CA GLU A 72 18.64 -8.92 -15.65
C GLU A 72 19.29 -8.95 -17.03
N TYR A 73 19.24 -7.83 -17.75
CA TYR A 73 19.93 -7.68 -19.02
C TYR A 73 21.19 -6.86 -18.79
N ILE A 74 22.34 -7.53 -18.72
CA ILE A 74 23.65 -6.89 -18.63
C ILE A 74 24.27 -6.96 -20.02
N ASN A 75 24.53 -5.80 -20.65
CA ASN A 75 25.09 -5.71 -22.00
C ASN A 75 24.31 -6.51 -23.07
N ASN A 76 22.97 -6.43 -23.07
CA ASN A 76 22.06 -7.21 -23.93
C ASN A 76 22.07 -8.74 -23.71
N ILE A 77 22.73 -9.25 -22.66
CA ILE A 77 22.71 -10.66 -22.28
C ILE A 77 21.73 -10.86 -21.13
N CYS A 78 20.78 -11.77 -21.29
CA CYS A 78 19.82 -12.15 -20.26
C CYS A 78 20.51 -13.05 -19.22
N VAL A 79 20.82 -12.50 -18.05
CA VAL A 79 21.37 -13.20 -16.89
C VAL A 79 20.25 -13.41 -15.88
N THR A 80 20.18 -14.59 -15.26
CA THR A 80 19.22 -14.84 -14.18
C THR A 80 19.94 -14.62 -12.85
N GLU A 81 19.57 -13.56 -12.14
CA GLU A 81 20.07 -13.28 -10.80
C GLU A 81 18.90 -13.34 -9.82
N THR A 82 19.14 -13.94 -8.66
CA THR A 82 18.17 -13.89 -7.56
C THR A 82 18.28 -12.54 -6.88
N CYS A 83 17.26 -11.69 -7.05
CA CYS A 83 17.14 -10.43 -6.33
C CYS A 83 16.23 -10.62 -5.11
N ASP A 84 16.67 -10.12 -3.96
CA ASP A 84 15.82 -10.04 -2.78
C ASP A 84 14.92 -8.81 -2.85
N PHE A 85 13.62 -8.99 -2.62
CA PHE A 85 12.61 -7.93 -2.57
C PHE A 85 12.02 -7.80 -1.18
N ARG A 86 11.67 -6.58 -0.79
CA ARG A 86 10.98 -6.31 0.48
C ARG A 86 9.58 -6.91 0.45
N VAL A 87 9.14 -7.44 1.59
CA VAL A 87 7.79 -7.97 1.79
C VAL A 87 7.10 -7.15 2.87
N TYR A 88 5.87 -6.72 2.59
CA TYR A 88 5.10 -5.86 3.47
C TYR A 88 3.84 -6.55 3.99
N ASN A 89 3.30 -6.07 5.10
CA ASN A 89 2.04 -6.50 5.67
C ASN A 89 0.84 -5.93 4.89
N SER A 90 1.01 -4.75 4.29
CA SER A 90 -0.04 -4.10 3.51
C SER A 90 0.54 -3.22 2.38
N TRP A 91 -0.31 -2.88 1.41
CA TRP A 91 0.03 -1.87 0.40
C TRP A 91 0.29 -0.49 1.00
N SER A 92 -0.36 -0.13 2.11
CA SER A 92 -0.08 1.13 2.82
C SER A 92 1.33 1.18 3.38
N GLU A 93 1.85 0.06 3.89
CA GLU A 93 3.24 -0.04 4.34
C GLU A 93 4.23 0.06 3.16
N SER A 94 3.91 -0.56 2.02
CA SER A 94 4.70 -0.40 0.80
C SER A 94 4.75 1.04 0.30
N ILE A 95 3.62 1.77 0.39
CA ILE A 95 3.50 3.19 0.03
C ILE A 95 4.33 4.06 0.98
N GLU A 96 4.23 3.80 2.29
CA GLU A 96 5.04 4.53 3.26
C GLU A 96 6.54 4.29 3.07
N ASP A 97 6.96 3.04 2.86
CA ASP A 97 8.39 2.73 2.67
C ASP A 97 8.95 3.34 1.38
N HIS A 98 8.14 3.40 0.31
CA HIS A 98 8.49 4.12 -0.92
C HIS A 98 8.71 5.62 -0.66
N ALA A 99 7.80 6.28 0.05
CA ALA A 99 7.95 7.69 0.42
C ALA A 99 9.20 7.92 1.29
N LYS A 100 9.46 7.02 2.27
CA LYS A 100 10.69 7.05 3.09
C LYS A 100 11.95 6.89 2.23
N PHE A 101 11.93 6.03 1.22
CA PHE A 101 13.05 5.86 0.30
C PHE A 101 13.36 7.16 -0.45
N LEU A 102 12.33 7.86 -0.96
CA LEU A 102 12.48 9.14 -1.64
C LEU A 102 13.05 10.22 -0.71
N VAL A 103 12.55 10.31 0.53
CA VAL A 103 13.01 11.31 1.51
C VAL A 103 14.44 11.03 1.98
N LYS A 104 14.80 9.77 2.22
CA LYS A 104 16.13 9.40 2.73
C LYS A 104 17.23 9.60 1.69
N ASN A 105 16.91 9.48 0.40
CA ASN A 105 17.89 9.62 -0.65
C ASN A 105 18.01 11.07 -1.12
N LYS A 106 19.07 11.73 -0.66
CA LYS A 106 19.33 13.16 -0.89
C LYS A 106 19.22 13.58 -2.35
N ARG A 107 19.52 12.69 -3.32
CA ARG A 107 19.42 12.99 -4.76
C ARG A 107 18.03 13.52 -5.17
N TYR A 108 16.96 13.05 -4.53
CA TYR A 108 15.60 13.50 -4.86
C TYR A 108 15.35 14.90 -4.32
N LYS A 109 15.77 15.16 -3.08
CA LYS A 109 15.70 16.49 -2.49
C LYS A 109 16.55 17.50 -3.27
N ASP A 110 17.79 17.14 -3.62
CA ASP A 110 18.72 18.01 -4.35
C ASP A 110 18.24 18.34 -5.77
N ASN A 111 17.31 17.54 -6.33
CA ASN A 111 16.69 17.79 -7.63
C ASN A 111 15.29 18.42 -7.52
N GLY A 112 14.88 18.88 -6.33
CA GLY A 112 13.65 19.65 -6.14
C GLY A 112 12.38 18.83 -6.01
N LEU A 113 12.48 17.53 -5.70
CA LEU A 113 11.29 16.64 -5.60
C LEU A 113 10.23 17.19 -4.64
N PHE A 114 10.69 17.77 -3.52
CA PHE A 114 9.82 18.25 -2.44
C PHE A 114 9.52 19.76 -2.51
N ASP A 115 10.04 20.44 -3.54
CA ASP A 115 9.85 21.89 -3.73
C ASP A 115 8.70 22.20 -4.70
N SER A 116 8.33 21.23 -5.55
CA SER A 116 7.26 21.39 -6.53
C SER A 116 5.87 21.38 -5.90
N LYS A 117 4.97 22.22 -6.44
CA LYS A 117 3.58 22.37 -5.98
C LYS A 117 2.57 21.57 -6.79
N ASP A 118 2.98 20.99 -7.91
CA ASP A 118 2.12 20.19 -8.77
C ASP A 118 2.80 18.87 -9.16
N TYR A 119 1.98 17.95 -9.66
CA TYR A 119 2.46 16.62 -10.02
C TYR A 119 3.43 16.63 -11.21
N ILE A 120 3.34 17.63 -12.10
CA ILE A 120 4.22 17.70 -13.29
C ILE A 120 5.64 17.99 -12.83
N GLY A 121 5.84 19.05 -12.04
CA GLY A 121 7.16 19.41 -11.55
C GLY A 121 7.73 18.35 -10.59
N GLN A 122 6.89 17.69 -9.80
CA GLN A 122 7.36 16.60 -8.93
C GLN A 122 7.81 15.37 -9.75
N ILE A 123 7.10 15.01 -10.83
CA ILE A 123 7.50 13.93 -11.74
C ILE A 123 8.78 14.29 -12.51
N GLU A 124 8.91 15.53 -12.97
CA GLU A 124 10.13 16.02 -13.63
C GLU A 124 11.35 15.92 -12.69
N ALA A 125 11.19 16.32 -11.42
CA ALA A 125 12.22 16.18 -10.40
C ALA A 125 12.58 14.71 -10.12
N LEU A 126 11.60 13.79 -10.09
CA LEU A 126 11.86 12.35 -9.97
C LEU A 126 12.76 11.83 -11.09
N VAL A 127 12.42 12.16 -12.34
CA VAL A 127 13.16 11.69 -13.52
C VAL A 127 14.53 12.34 -13.58
N LYS A 128 14.63 13.64 -13.32
CA LYS A 128 15.90 14.37 -13.21
C LYS A 128 16.83 13.74 -12.15
N ALA A 129 16.28 13.25 -11.05
CA ALA A 129 17.02 12.54 -9.99
C ALA A 129 17.42 11.10 -10.36
N GLY A 130 17.04 10.60 -11.54
CA GLY A 130 17.36 9.26 -12.02
C GLY A 130 16.51 8.17 -11.36
N TYR A 131 15.21 8.41 -11.16
CA TYR A 131 14.28 7.37 -10.69
C TYR A 131 14.10 6.24 -11.71
N SER A 132 13.99 6.57 -13.00
CA SER A 132 13.80 5.62 -14.10
C SER A 132 14.73 5.96 -15.27
N THR A 133 15.20 4.94 -15.98
CA THR A 133 15.95 5.08 -17.23
C THR A 133 15.03 5.17 -18.46
N SER A 134 13.72 4.92 -18.29
CA SER A 134 12.75 5.00 -19.39
C SER A 134 12.54 6.46 -19.82
N PRO A 135 12.70 6.77 -21.12
CA PRO A 135 12.49 8.14 -21.62
C PRO A 135 11.01 8.57 -21.55
N ASP A 136 10.08 7.62 -21.43
CA ASP A 136 8.64 7.87 -21.41
C ASP A 136 8.03 7.83 -20.00
N TYR A 137 8.83 7.58 -18.95
CA TYR A 137 8.34 7.45 -17.58
C TYR A 137 7.48 8.64 -17.14
N SER A 138 7.95 9.87 -17.36
CA SER A 138 7.19 11.08 -17.02
C SER A 138 5.86 11.15 -17.77
N LYS A 139 5.87 10.81 -19.07
CA LYS A 139 4.68 10.87 -19.92
C LYS A 139 3.65 9.83 -19.47
N GLU A 140 4.10 8.64 -19.09
CA GLU A 140 3.21 7.58 -18.58
C GLU A 140 2.54 7.97 -17.27
N LEU A 141 3.29 8.52 -16.31
CA LEU A 141 2.73 8.97 -15.04
C LEU A 141 1.73 10.11 -15.24
N ILE A 142 2.09 11.15 -16.02
CA ILE A 142 1.19 12.27 -16.32
C ILE A 142 -0.08 11.77 -17.02
N ARG A 143 0.05 10.82 -17.95
CA ARG A 143 -1.10 10.20 -18.63
C ARG A 143 -2.01 9.48 -17.64
N ILE A 144 -1.47 8.68 -16.72
CA ILE A 144 -2.23 7.99 -15.69
C ILE A 144 -2.95 9.01 -14.79
N ILE A 145 -2.25 10.02 -14.29
CA ILE A 145 -2.86 11.05 -13.42
C ILE A 145 -4.05 11.71 -14.11
N LYS A 146 -3.88 12.15 -15.37
CA LYS A 146 -4.95 12.80 -16.14
C LYS A 146 -6.10 11.84 -16.47
N GLN A 147 -5.79 10.63 -16.93
CA GLN A 147 -6.80 9.64 -17.34
C GLN A 147 -7.70 9.23 -16.17
N TYR A 148 -7.15 9.17 -14.96
CA TYR A 148 -7.86 8.73 -13.76
C TYR A 148 -8.24 9.89 -12.82
N ASN A 149 -7.93 11.13 -13.20
CA ASN A 149 -8.18 12.35 -12.43
C ASN A 149 -7.69 12.20 -10.98
N LEU A 150 -6.41 11.82 -10.82
CA LEU A 150 -5.81 11.51 -9.52
C LEU A 150 -5.35 12.76 -8.76
N ASP A 151 -5.04 13.84 -9.48
CA ASP A 151 -4.64 15.15 -8.96
C ASP A 151 -5.71 15.79 -8.06
N LYS A 152 -6.98 15.42 -8.21
CA LYS A 152 -8.05 15.82 -7.28
C LYS A 152 -7.75 15.41 -5.83
N PHE A 153 -6.96 14.37 -5.60
CA PHE A 153 -6.61 13.89 -4.27
C PHE A 153 -5.42 14.64 -3.65
N ASP A 154 -4.67 15.44 -4.42
CA ASP A 154 -3.51 16.19 -3.90
C ASP A 154 -3.91 17.27 -2.89
N ASN A 155 -5.17 17.68 -2.88
CA ASN A 155 -5.70 18.63 -1.91
C ASN A 155 -6.41 17.96 -0.72
N TYR A 156 -6.43 16.62 -0.67
CA TYR A 156 -7.08 15.89 0.41
C TYR A 156 -6.15 15.86 1.63
N LYS A 157 -6.74 15.95 2.81
CA LYS A 157 -6.04 15.75 4.08
C LYS A 157 -6.34 14.36 4.62
N SER A 158 -5.40 13.79 5.37
CA SER A 158 -5.68 12.60 6.15
C SER A 158 -6.78 12.94 7.15
N ILE A 159 -7.68 11.99 7.36
CA ILE A 159 -8.68 12.13 8.40
C ILE A 159 -7.92 11.99 9.72
N LYS A 160 -7.62 13.13 10.36
CA LYS A 160 -7.19 13.12 11.76
C LYS A 160 -8.39 12.66 12.57
N SER A 161 -8.24 11.56 13.30
CA SER A 161 -9.18 11.13 14.33
C SER A 161 -9.17 12.17 15.47
N ASN A 162 -9.80 13.32 15.23
CA ASN A 162 -10.28 14.18 16.28
C ASN A 162 -11.77 13.89 16.39
N ASP A 163 -12.20 13.53 17.59
CA ASP A 163 -13.60 13.51 17.98
C ASP A 163 -14.24 14.85 17.61
N ASP A 164 -14.91 14.91 16.47
CA ASP A 164 -16.01 15.84 16.17
C ASP A 164 -16.58 15.52 14.77
N TYR A 165 -17.75 14.88 14.78
CA TYR A 165 -18.54 14.61 13.60
C TYR A 165 -19.12 15.91 13.04
N THR A 166 -18.57 16.41 11.93
CA THR A 166 -19.37 17.23 10.98
C THR A 166 -19.19 16.75 9.55
N ASN A 167 -20.32 16.30 9.01
CA ASN A 167 -20.60 15.87 7.65
C ASN A 167 -19.97 16.73 6.55
N THR A 168 -19.25 16.08 5.63
CA THR A 168 -19.38 16.36 4.19
C THR A 168 -19.16 15.07 3.38
N ASN A 169 -20.24 14.65 2.71
CA ASN A 169 -20.36 13.67 1.62
C ASN A 169 -19.29 12.57 1.50
N LEU A 170 -19.55 11.46 2.21
CA LEU A 170 -18.77 10.23 2.25
C LEU A 170 -19.54 9.06 1.63
N ASN A 171 -19.83 9.11 0.34
CA ASN A 171 -20.25 7.91 -0.41
C ASN A 171 -19.03 7.16 -0.97
N SER A 172 -18.20 6.62 -0.08
CA SER A 172 -17.29 5.48 -0.29
C SER A 172 -16.41 5.20 0.94
N ILE A 173 -16.97 5.29 2.15
CA ILE A 173 -16.34 4.66 3.30
C ILE A 173 -16.47 3.15 3.08
N GLN A 174 -15.33 2.49 2.98
CA GLN A 174 -15.22 1.05 3.13
C GLN A 174 -15.79 0.74 4.53
N LYS A 175 -17.08 0.37 4.57
CA LYS A 175 -17.87 0.23 5.80
C LYS A 175 -17.06 -0.60 6.80
N GLU A 176 -16.63 0.01 7.90
CA GLU A 176 -15.95 -0.70 8.97
C GLU A 176 -16.90 -1.80 9.44
N ILE A 177 -16.47 -3.05 9.26
CA ILE A 177 -17.28 -4.20 9.63
C ILE A 177 -16.81 -4.62 11.01
N ASP A 178 -17.61 -4.33 12.02
CA ASP A 178 -17.34 -4.83 13.36
C ASP A 178 -17.81 -6.28 13.49
N GLY A 179 -17.14 -7.04 14.35
CA GLY A 179 -17.54 -8.38 14.74
C GLY A 179 -17.38 -8.61 16.24
N ILE A 180 -18.14 -9.54 16.78
CA ILE A 180 -17.97 -10.04 18.15
C ILE A 180 -17.46 -11.48 18.11
N VAL A 181 -16.40 -11.76 18.86
CA VAL A 181 -15.86 -13.11 19.01
C VAL A 181 -16.87 -13.99 19.76
N THR A 182 -17.26 -15.11 19.17
CA THR A 182 -18.26 -16.04 19.74
C THR A 182 -17.63 -17.23 20.46
N ALA A 183 -16.37 -17.57 20.13
CA ALA A 183 -15.63 -18.66 20.76
C ALA A 183 -15.06 -18.23 22.13
N ARG A 184 -14.94 -19.18 23.08
CA ARG A 184 -14.29 -18.93 24.39
C ARG A 184 -12.90 -18.32 24.23
N ALA A 185 -12.15 -18.82 23.25
CA ALA A 185 -10.86 -18.28 22.86
C ALA A 185 -10.62 -18.53 21.36
N LEU A 186 -10.24 -17.48 20.64
CA LEU A 186 -9.99 -17.48 19.21
C LEU A 186 -8.54 -17.13 18.95
N ASN A 187 -7.78 -18.00 18.28
CA ASN A 187 -6.39 -17.71 17.95
C ASN A 187 -6.32 -16.66 16.83
N VAL A 188 -5.49 -15.65 17.04
CA VAL A 188 -5.08 -14.69 16.00
C VAL A 188 -3.79 -15.19 15.38
N ARG A 189 -3.72 -15.17 14.06
CA ARG A 189 -2.58 -15.71 13.30
C ARG A 189 -1.99 -14.69 12.34
N ASP A 190 -0.74 -14.90 11.95
CA ASP A 190 -0.03 -14.03 10.99
C ASP A 190 -0.40 -14.29 9.52
N GLY A 191 -1.25 -15.29 9.25
CA GLY A 191 -1.78 -15.57 7.91
C GLY A 191 -3.13 -16.28 7.95
N ALA A 192 -3.88 -16.20 6.85
CA ALA A 192 -5.19 -16.83 6.65
C ALA A 192 -5.12 -18.36 6.47
N SER A 193 -4.57 -19.07 7.45
CA SER A 193 -4.39 -20.53 7.42
C SER A 193 -4.35 -21.12 8.83
N ILE A 194 -4.77 -22.36 9.00
CA ILE A 194 -4.64 -23.07 10.30
C ILE A 194 -3.19 -23.40 10.65
N ASN A 195 -2.30 -23.38 9.66
CA ASN A 195 -0.87 -23.70 9.80
C ASN A 195 -0.01 -22.45 10.02
N SER A 196 -0.57 -21.25 9.90
CA SER A 196 0.17 -20.00 10.14
C SER A 196 0.44 -19.79 11.63
N LYS A 197 1.46 -18.99 11.96
CA LYS A 197 1.93 -18.80 13.33
C LYS A 197 0.84 -18.12 14.16
N LYS A 198 0.62 -18.63 15.37
CA LYS A 198 -0.27 -17.97 16.34
C LYS A 198 0.47 -16.76 16.90
N ILE A 199 -0.09 -15.58 16.70
CA ILE A 199 0.47 -14.30 17.16
C ILE A 199 -0.33 -13.70 18.31
N GLY A 200 -1.49 -14.27 18.63
CA GLY A 200 -2.29 -13.82 19.75
C GLY A 200 -3.55 -14.64 19.94
N LYS A 201 -4.41 -14.12 20.82
CA LYS A 201 -5.69 -14.75 21.16
C LYS A 201 -6.69 -13.66 21.51
N LEU A 202 -7.93 -13.88 21.10
CA LEU A 202 -9.09 -13.08 21.48
C LEU A 202 -10.06 -13.93 22.30
N LEU A 203 -10.78 -13.32 23.23
CA LEU A 203 -11.74 -13.95 24.12
C LEU A 203 -13.18 -13.72 23.65
N LYS A 204 -14.09 -14.57 24.14
CA LYS A 204 -15.51 -14.45 23.84
C LYS A 204 -16.03 -13.07 24.26
N GLY A 205 -16.77 -12.42 23.36
CA GLY A 205 -17.35 -11.11 23.59
C GLY A 205 -16.44 -9.94 23.15
N GLU A 206 -15.16 -10.19 22.86
CA GLU A 206 -14.28 -9.13 22.35
C GLU A 206 -14.74 -8.65 20.98
N LYS A 207 -14.72 -7.33 20.82
CA LYS A 207 -15.00 -6.65 19.58
C LYS A 207 -13.76 -6.68 18.69
N VAL A 208 -13.95 -7.06 17.43
CA VAL A 208 -12.92 -7.02 16.40
C VAL A 208 -13.35 -6.09 15.28
N HIS A 209 -12.42 -5.27 14.84
CA HIS A 209 -12.58 -4.46 13.64
C HIS A 209 -12.08 -5.28 12.45
N ILE A 210 -12.97 -5.61 11.51
CA ILE A 210 -12.67 -6.46 10.36
C ILE A 210 -12.30 -5.57 9.17
N PHE A 211 -11.07 -5.75 8.69
CA PHE A 211 -10.59 -5.08 7.48
C PHE A 211 -11.14 -5.75 6.22
N LYS A 212 -11.10 -7.09 6.18
CA LYS A 212 -11.50 -7.84 4.99
C LYS A 212 -11.92 -9.27 5.31
N ASN A 213 -12.95 -9.72 4.61
CA ASN A 213 -13.42 -11.09 4.63
C ASN A 213 -12.83 -11.88 3.44
N TYR A 214 -12.13 -12.97 3.74
CA TYR A 214 -11.53 -13.91 2.79
C TYR A 214 -12.27 -15.25 2.79
N GLY A 215 -13.56 -15.26 3.13
CA GLY A 215 -14.38 -16.46 3.27
C GLY A 215 -14.23 -17.07 4.66
N GLU A 216 -13.36 -18.07 4.79
CA GLU A 216 -13.12 -18.78 6.07
C GLU A 216 -12.29 -17.98 7.08
N TRP A 217 -11.67 -16.89 6.61
CA TRP A 217 -10.76 -16.05 7.37
C TRP A 217 -11.16 -14.58 7.30
N LEU A 218 -11.05 -13.89 8.43
CA LEU A 218 -11.20 -12.45 8.56
C LEU A 218 -9.83 -11.88 8.88
N SER A 219 -9.42 -10.86 8.13
CA SER A 219 -8.34 -9.98 8.51
C SER A 219 -8.89 -8.93 9.46
N ILE A 220 -8.26 -8.80 10.62
CA ILE A 220 -8.68 -7.93 11.72
C ILE A 220 -7.54 -7.02 12.16
N TYR A 221 -7.89 -5.89 12.76
CA TYR A 221 -6.94 -5.10 13.53
C TYR A 221 -6.56 -5.87 14.80
N PHE A 222 -5.25 -6.08 14.99
CA PHE A 222 -4.69 -6.79 16.14
C PHE A 222 -3.21 -6.42 16.30
N GLY A 223 -2.87 -5.72 17.38
CA GLY A 223 -1.54 -5.11 17.53
C GLY A 223 -1.18 -4.16 16.37
N GLU A 224 0.11 -3.96 16.13
CA GLU A 224 0.60 -3.06 15.05
C GLU A 224 0.53 -3.70 13.65
N ASN A 225 0.54 -5.03 13.56
CA ASN A 225 0.67 -5.77 12.29
C ASN A 225 -0.64 -6.38 11.78
N GLY A 226 -1.73 -6.23 12.53
CA GLY A 226 -2.99 -6.93 12.25
C GLY A 226 -2.89 -8.44 12.46
N GLY A 227 -3.97 -9.14 12.15
CA GLY A 227 -3.99 -10.59 12.24
C GLY A 227 -5.17 -11.23 11.53
N TYR A 228 -5.14 -12.55 11.44
CA TYR A 228 -6.17 -13.35 10.82
C TYR A 228 -6.86 -14.24 11.84
N VAL A 229 -8.19 -14.24 11.81
CA VAL A 229 -9.03 -15.09 12.64
C VAL A 229 -10.02 -15.85 11.78
N SER A 230 -10.47 -17.03 12.22
CA SER A 230 -11.46 -17.79 11.47
C SER A 230 -12.84 -17.09 11.55
N SER A 231 -13.46 -16.88 10.40
CA SER A 231 -14.77 -16.21 10.28
C SER A 231 -15.89 -16.97 11.01
N LYS A 232 -15.75 -18.29 11.13
CA LYS A 232 -16.65 -19.17 11.89
C LYS A 232 -16.90 -18.70 13.33
N TYR A 233 -15.92 -18.02 13.93
CA TYR A 233 -15.96 -17.64 15.35
C TYR A 233 -16.14 -16.14 15.58
N VAL A 234 -16.58 -15.41 14.56
CA VAL A 234 -16.85 -13.97 14.64
C VAL A 234 -18.25 -13.68 14.10
N LYS A 235 -19.13 -13.15 14.94
CA LYS A 235 -20.45 -12.67 14.53
C LYS A 235 -20.32 -11.24 14.05
N ILE A 236 -20.52 -11.01 12.76
CA ILE A 236 -20.51 -9.67 12.16
C ILE A 236 -21.68 -8.85 12.70
N ILE A 237 -21.38 -7.64 13.17
CA ILE A 237 -22.35 -6.60 13.53
C ILE A 237 -22.59 -5.80 12.26
N LYS A 238 -23.81 -5.86 11.72
CA LYS A 238 -24.20 -4.95 10.62
C LYS A 238 -24.55 -3.60 11.25
N GLN A 239 -23.83 -2.55 10.86
CA GLN A 239 -24.29 -1.16 11.03
C GLN A 239 -25.44 -0.88 10.07
#